data_AF-A0AAD7GRI0-F1
#
_entry.id   AF-A0AAD7GRI0-F1
#
_cell.length_a   1.000
_cell.length_b   1.000
_cell.length_c   1.000
_cell.angle_alpha   90.00
_cell.angle_beta   90.00
_cell.angle_gamma   90.00
#
_symmetry.space_group_name_H-M   'P 1'
#
loop_
_entity.id
_entity.type
_entity.pdbx_description
1 polymer ?
#
loop_
_entity_poly.entity_id
_entity_poly.type
_entity_poly.pdbx_seq_one_letter_code
_entity_poly.pdbx_strand_id
1 'polypeptide(L)'
;MAQKQANKCLLLFDNADDPKIDLNKYFPQCNHGNILITSRNPGLCVYAGSHSAVADMEASDAVDLLLRSAAQATTDPNKVVAAEIVKVLCYLPLAIIQAGAFISKSGNLDSYLALYATNKTQLLSQKPAQSHDNYAWTVYTTWQISFDQLSQQAKTFLQLCSCIRYHGISEDIFRNAAGYKFGMSSPSKEELQMPLDVLSQFSDPSGNLDPLCFMDVTSEIRAYSLITFHSDQHLFSIHPLVHDWSRSTVSDRGYHHCMVAIAGMSLAGI
;
A
#
# COMPACT_ATOMS: atom_id res chain seq x y z
N MET A 1 -39.86 24.14 -31.76
CA MET A 1 -38.47 23.80 -31.36
C MET A 1 -38.54 23.11 -30.02
N ALA A 2 -38.25 21.81 -29.96
CA ALA A 2 -38.29 21.06 -28.70
C ALA A 2 -37.15 21.57 -27.79
N GLN A 3 -37.51 22.07 -26.61
CA GLN A 3 -36.54 22.31 -25.54
C GLN A 3 -35.91 20.96 -25.19
N LYS A 4 -34.62 20.81 -25.51
CA LYS A 4 -33.83 19.65 -25.11
C LYS A 4 -33.74 19.71 -23.58
N GLN A 5 -34.52 18.87 -22.93
CA GLN A 5 -34.57 18.78 -21.47
C GLN A 5 -33.15 18.40 -21.00
N ALA A 6 -32.47 19.34 -20.36
CA ALA A 6 -31.12 19.12 -19.84
C ALA A 6 -31.22 18.16 -18.65
N ASN A 7 -31.16 16.87 -18.93
CA ASN A 7 -31.21 15.83 -17.92
C ASN A 7 -29.97 15.96 -17.04
N LYS A 8 -30.17 16.12 -15.72
CA LYS A 8 -29.09 16.04 -14.74
C LYS A 8 -28.35 14.71 -14.94
N CYS A 9 -27.04 14.78 -15.14
CA CYS A 9 -26.19 13.62 -15.37
C CYS A 9 -25.19 13.47 -14.21
N LEU A 10 -24.87 12.24 -13.83
CA LEU A 10 -23.74 11.92 -12.95
C LEU A 10 -22.78 11.05 -13.76
N LEU A 11 -21.54 11.51 -13.90
CA LEU A 11 -20.46 10.75 -14.54
C LEU A 11 -19.53 10.22 -13.44
N LEU A 12 -19.28 8.91 -13.45
CA LEU A 12 -18.34 8.26 -12.55
C LEU A 12 -17.08 7.87 -13.34
N PHE A 13 -15.94 8.43 -12.95
CA PHE A 13 -14.64 7.91 -13.33
C PHE A 13 -14.14 7.02 -12.20
N ASP A 14 -14.24 5.71 -12.42
CA ASP A 14 -13.79 4.72 -11.43
C ASP A 14 -12.32 4.34 -11.68
N ASN A 15 -11.52 4.26 -10.61
CA ASN A 15 -10.11 3.84 -10.65
C ASN A 15 -9.25 4.66 -11.65
N ALA A 16 -9.44 5.98 -11.67
CA ALA A 16 -8.73 6.91 -12.56
C ALA A 16 -7.31 7.21 -12.05
N ASP A 17 -6.46 6.19 -12.00
CA ASP A 17 -5.17 6.28 -11.28
C ASP A 17 -3.99 6.70 -12.15
N ASP A 18 -4.03 6.45 -13.47
CA ASP A 18 -2.87 6.68 -14.34
C ASP A 18 -2.58 8.19 -14.48
N PRO A 19 -1.45 8.69 -13.94
CA PRO A 19 -1.11 10.11 -14.01
C PRO A 19 -0.75 10.59 -15.42
N LYS A 20 -0.54 9.66 -16.38
CA LYS A 20 -0.27 10.00 -17.79
C LYS A 20 -1.55 10.32 -18.55
N ILE A 21 -2.72 10.00 -18.00
CA ILE A 21 -4.01 10.29 -18.61
C ILE A 21 -4.50 11.65 -18.13
N ASP A 22 -4.59 12.59 -19.07
CA ASP A 22 -5.26 13.87 -18.84
C ASP A 22 -6.79 13.67 -18.82
N LEU A 23 -7.34 13.54 -17.61
CA LEU A 23 -8.76 13.27 -17.40
C LEU A 23 -9.68 14.41 -17.88
N ASN A 24 -9.17 15.65 -17.94
CA ASN A 24 -9.95 16.83 -18.36
C ASN A 24 -10.54 16.66 -19.77
N LYS A 25 -9.83 15.96 -20.65
CA LYS A 25 -10.25 15.69 -22.03
C LYS A 25 -11.54 14.87 -22.14
N TYR A 26 -11.91 14.16 -21.08
CA TYR A 26 -13.11 13.32 -21.03
C TYR A 26 -14.27 14.00 -20.30
N PHE A 27 -14.07 15.20 -19.74
CA PHE A 27 -15.13 15.90 -19.04
C PHE A 27 -16.19 16.43 -20.02
N PRO A 28 -17.49 16.25 -19.71
CA PRO A 28 -18.55 16.80 -20.53
C PRO A 28 -18.46 18.33 -20.52
N GLN A 29 -18.56 18.93 -21.70
CA GLN A 29 -18.63 20.39 -21.86
C GLN A 29 -20.04 20.89 -21.52
N CYS A 30 -20.47 20.71 -20.27
CA CYS A 30 -21.77 21.15 -19.79
C CYS A 30 -21.74 21.60 -18.32
N ASN A 31 -22.72 22.41 -17.93
CA ASN A 31 -22.85 23.00 -16.58
C ASN A 31 -23.91 22.30 -15.71
N HIS A 32 -24.47 21.17 -16.17
CA HIS A 32 -25.58 20.46 -15.51
C HIS A 32 -25.25 19.00 -15.15
N GLY A 33 -23.99 18.60 -15.33
CA GLY A 33 -23.48 17.30 -14.92
C GLY A 33 -22.68 17.38 -13.62
N ASN A 34 -22.81 16.37 -12.76
CA ASN A 34 -21.90 16.14 -11.65
C ASN A 34 -20.88 15.07 -12.05
N ILE A 35 -19.65 15.19 -11.56
CA ILE A 35 -18.58 14.21 -11.79
C ILE A 35 -18.14 13.67 -10.43
N LEU A 36 -18.13 12.35 -10.29
CA LEU A 36 -17.49 11.66 -9.19
C LEU A 36 -16.26 10.93 -9.72
N ILE A 37 -15.13 11.08 -9.04
CA ILE A 37 -13.87 10.44 -9.41
C ILE A 37 -13.43 9.62 -8.20
N THR A 38 -13.23 8.32 -8.40
CA THR A 38 -12.48 7.49 -7.46
C THR A 38 -11.07 7.32 -8.04
N SER A 39 -10.07 7.66 -7.24
CA SER A 39 -8.68 7.61 -7.69
C SER A 39 -7.72 7.60 -6.51
N ARG A 40 -6.61 6.92 -6.70
CA ARG A 40 -5.43 6.93 -5.84
C ARG A 40 -4.46 8.06 -6.23
N ASN A 41 -4.65 8.69 -7.38
CA ASN A 41 -3.83 9.80 -7.87
C ASN A 41 -4.28 11.13 -7.22
N PRO A 42 -3.52 11.68 -6.25
CA PRO A 42 -3.88 12.94 -5.59
C PRO A 42 -3.83 14.14 -6.54
N GLY A 43 -3.16 14.03 -7.70
CA GLY A 43 -3.09 15.09 -8.71
C GLY A 43 -4.46 15.44 -9.30
N LEU A 44 -5.43 14.52 -9.26
CA LEU A 44 -6.79 14.79 -9.75
C LEU A 44 -7.59 15.73 -8.85
N CYS A 45 -7.13 16.04 -7.64
CA CYS A 45 -7.77 17.01 -6.75
C CYS A 45 -7.88 18.41 -7.39
N VAL A 46 -7.03 18.74 -8.39
CA VAL A 46 -7.14 19.99 -9.18
C VAL A 46 -8.49 20.12 -9.89
N TYR A 47 -9.16 19.00 -10.19
CA TYR A 47 -10.45 18.97 -10.87
C TYR A 47 -11.65 18.90 -9.90
N ALA A 48 -11.41 18.69 -8.61
CA ALA A 48 -12.45 18.43 -7.63
C ALA A 48 -12.87 19.72 -6.92
N GLY A 49 -14.17 20.04 -6.94
CA GLY A 49 -14.73 21.09 -6.08
C GLY A 49 -14.74 20.71 -4.59
N SER A 50 -14.69 19.41 -4.30
CA SER A 50 -14.54 18.82 -2.97
C SER A 50 -13.89 17.46 -3.13
N HIS A 51 -12.97 17.10 -2.23
CA HIS A 51 -12.37 15.77 -2.18
C HIS A 51 -12.31 15.27 -0.74
N SER A 52 -12.24 13.97 -0.55
CA SER A 52 -12.08 13.35 0.77
C SER A 52 -11.26 12.08 0.61
N ALA A 53 -10.22 11.94 1.43
CA ALA A 53 -9.47 10.70 1.50
C ALA A 53 -10.35 9.63 2.17
N VAL A 54 -10.37 8.43 1.60
CA VAL A 54 -11.01 7.28 2.26
C VAL A 54 -10.06 6.81 3.37
N ALA A 55 -10.47 7.01 4.61
CA ALA A 55 -9.72 6.59 5.78
C ALA A 55 -9.85 5.08 6.02
N ASP A 56 -9.03 4.56 6.94
CA ASP A 56 -9.19 3.20 7.45
C ASP A 56 -10.58 3.00 8.06
N MET A 57 -11.06 1.76 8.04
CA MET A 57 -12.37 1.44 8.57
C MET A 57 -12.39 1.56 10.09
N GLU A 58 -13.43 2.18 10.62
CA GLU A 58 -13.64 2.29 12.07
C GLU A 58 -13.74 0.90 12.71
N ALA A 59 -13.24 0.77 13.94
CA ALA A 59 -13.13 -0.52 14.60
C ALA A 59 -14.48 -1.24 14.75
N SER A 60 -15.56 -0.50 15.05
CA SER A 60 -16.92 -1.05 15.14
C SER A 60 -17.43 -1.56 13.79
N ASP A 61 -17.21 -0.80 12.72
CA ASP A 61 -17.65 -1.15 11.38
C ASP A 61 -16.86 -2.35 10.84
N ALA A 62 -15.57 -2.43 11.18
CA ALA A 62 -14.71 -3.55 10.86
C ALA A 62 -15.19 -4.85 11.53
N VAL A 63 -15.54 -4.80 12.82
CA VAL A 63 -16.11 -5.95 13.54
C VAL A 63 -17.43 -6.39 12.91
N ASP A 64 -18.32 -5.44 12.63
CA ASP A 64 -19.60 -5.73 12.00
C ASP A 64 -19.43 -6.33 10.61
N LEU A 65 -18.51 -5.81 9.80
CA LEU A 65 -18.15 -6.36 8.50
C LEU A 65 -17.65 -7.80 8.62
N LEU A 66 -16.73 -8.08 9.55
CA LEU A 66 -16.18 -9.43 9.74
C LEU A 66 -17.28 -10.43 10.09
N LEU A 67 -18.12 -10.10 11.07
CA LEU A 67 -19.18 -11.01 11.54
C LEU A 67 -20.21 -11.29 10.45
N ARG A 68 -20.58 -10.26 9.67
CA ARG A 68 -21.47 -10.43 8.51
C ARG A 68 -20.84 -11.30 7.43
N SER A 69 -19.60 -11.02 7.04
CA SER A 69 -18.87 -11.81 6.03
C SER A 69 -18.59 -13.25 6.49
N ALA A 70 -18.43 -13.47 7.80
CA ALA A 70 -18.24 -14.78 8.40
C ALA A 70 -19.55 -15.57 8.61
N ALA A 71 -20.70 -14.95 8.33
CA ALA A 71 -22.03 -15.49 8.66
C ALA A 71 -22.16 -15.89 10.15
N GLN A 72 -21.53 -15.12 11.05
CA GLN A 72 -21.53 -15.35 12.49
C GLN A 72 -22.55 -14.43 13.18
N ALA A 73 -23.14 -14.90 14.27
CA ALA A 73 -24.07 -14.10 15.07
C ALA A 73 -23.34 -12.94 15.75
N THR A 74 -24.01 -11.78 15.87
CA THR A 74 -23.48 -10.56 16.49
C THR A 74 -23.61 -10.59 18.02
N THR A 75 -23.05 -11.61 18.67
CA THR A 75 -23.03 -11.78 20.12
C THR A 75 -21.80 -11.12 20.75
N ASP A 76 -21.85 -10.78 22.04
CA ASP A 76 -20.71 -10.15 22.72
C ASP A 76 -19.44 -11.02 22.71
N PRO A 77 -19.48 -12.35 22.91
CA PRO A 77 -18.29 -13.19 22.76
C PRO A 77 -17.70 -13.13 21.35
N ASN A 78 -18.53 -13.19 20.31
CA ASN A 78 -18.07 -13.13 18.93
C ASN A 78 -17.46 -11.76 18.60
N LYS A 79 -18.03 -10.67 19.13
CA LYS A 79 -17.48 -9.31 18.96
C LYS A 79 -16.08 -9.19 19.56
N VAL A 80 -15.84 -9.80 20.73
CA VAL A 80 -14.50 -9.79 21.37
C VAL A 80 -13.47 -10.48 20.48
N VAL A 81 -13.78 -11.67 19.96
CA VAL A 81 -12.86 -12.40 19.08
C VAL A 81 -12.69 -11.67 17.74
N ALA A 82 -13.78 -11.16 17.16
CA ALA A 82 -13.75 -10.39 15.93
C ALA A 82 -12.89 -9.12 16.06
N ALA A 83 -12.95 -8.42 17.20
CA ALA A 83 -12.13 -7.23 17.46
C ALA A 83 -10.63 -7.52 17.35
N GLU A 84 -10.17 -8.64 17.90
CA GLU A 84 -8.77 -9.05 17.79
C GLU A 84 -8.38 -9.42 16.35
N ILE A 85 -9.28 -10.07 15.61
CA ILE A 85 -9.05 -10.43 14.20
C ILE A 85 -8.91 -9.16 13.34
N VAL A 86 -9.87 -8.24 13.43
CA VAL A 86 -9.84 -7.03 12.57
C VAL A 86 -8.64 -6.14 12.88
N LYS A 87 -8.18 -6.12 14.15
CA LYS A 87 -6.97 -5.42 14.57
C LYS A 87 -5.71 -6.00 13.91
N VAL A 88 -5.57 -7.32 13.87
CA VAL A 88 -4.43 -8.00 13.20
C VAL A 88 -4.49 -7.84 11.68
N LEU A 89 -5.68 -7.65 11.12
CA LEU A 89 -5.91 -7.31 9.71
C LEU A 89 -5.82 -5.80 9.45
N CYS A 90 -5.40 -5.02 10.45
CA CYS A 90 -5.21 -3.56 10.38
C CYS A 90 -6.46 -2.82 9.86
N TYR A 91 -7.64 -3.34 10.18
CA TYR A 91 -8.93 -2.76 9.79
C TYR A 91 -9.11 -2.62 8.26
N LEU A 92 -8.33 -3.34 7.45
CA LEU A 92 -8.41 -3.27 6.00
C LEU A 92 -9.66 -4.03 5.49
N PRO A 93 -10.66 -3.36 4.88
CA PRO A 93 -11.92 -4.01 4.54
C PRO A 93 -11.77 -5.24 3.65
N LEU A 94 -10.87 -5.17 2.66
CA LEU A 94 -10.61 -6.30 1.77
C LEU A 94 -10.05 -7.52 2.51
N ALA A 95 -9.14 -7.31 3.47
CA ALA A 95 -8.59 -8.39 4.29
C ALA A 95 -9.65 -8.97 5.23
N ILE A 96 -10.53 -8.12 5.78
CA ILE A 96 -11.64 -8.52 6.64
C ILE A 96 -12.64 -9.38 5.87
N ILE A 97 -13.04 -8.97 4.66
CA ILE A 97 -13.96 -9.76 3.81
C ILE A 97 -13.36 -11.12 3.48
N GLN A 98 -12.07 -11.17 3.14
CA GLN A 98 -11.37 -12.42 2.84
C GLN A 98 -11.28 -13.34 4.08
N ALA A 99 -11.00 -12.78 5.26
CA ALA A 99 -11.02 -13.50 6.53
C ALA A 99 -12.42 -14.04 6.85
N GLY A 100 -13.45 -13.21 6.71
CA GLY A 100 -14.84 -13.61 6.90
C GLY A 100 -15.24 -14.76 5.97
N ALA A 101 -14.90 -14.66 4.68
CA ALA A 101 -15.16 -15.73 3.71
C ALA A 101 -14.44 -17.06 4.06
N PHE A 102 -13.25 -16.98 4.66
CA PHE A 102 -12.56 -18.17 5.18
C PHE A 102 -13.28 -18.74 6.42
N ILE A 103 -13.61 -17.89 7.40
CA ILE A 103 -14.28 -18.28 8.65
C ILE A 103 -15.66 -18.89 8.37
N SER A 104 -16.42 -18.32 7.43
CA SER A 104 -17.72 -18.84 7.02
C SER A 104 -17.62 -20.29 6.52
N LYS A 105 -16.51 -20.66 5.88
CA LYS A 105 -16.27 -22.03 5.39
C LYS A 105 -15.70 -22.96 6.45
N SER A 106 -14.79 -22.48 7.29
CA SER A 106 -14.14 -23.29 8.33
C SER A 106 -15.03 -23.48 9.57
N GLY A 107 -16.04 -22.61 9.73
CA GLY A 107 -16.98 -22.61 10.85
C GLY A 107 -16.40 -22.09 12.17
N ASN A 108 -15.13 -21.69 12.21
CA ASN A 108 -14.42 -21.42 13.46
C ASN A 108 -13.81 -20.02 13.46
N LEU A 109 -14.48 -19.09 14.17
CA LEU A 109 -13.99 -17.74 14.42
C LEU A 109 -12.74 -17.77 15.34
N ASP A 110 -12.77 -18.61 16.38
CA ASP A 110 -11.73 -18.68 17.42
C ASP A 110 -10.38 -19.19 16.92
N SER A 111 -10.37 -20.09 15.93
CA SER A 111 -9.13 -20.68 15.41
C SER A 111 -8.44 -19.80 14.36
N TYR A 112 -9.11 -18.75 13.87
CA TYR A 112 -8.59 -17.92 12.79
C TYR A 112 -7.25 -17.27 13.15
N LEU A 113 -7.12 -16.70 14.36
CA LEU A 113 -5.88 -16.03 14.78
C LEU A 113 -4.68 -16.98 14.82
N ALA A 114 -4.88 -18.21 15.31
CA ALA A 114 -3.81 -19.22 15.35
C ALA A 114 -3.38 -19.65 13.95
N LEU A 115 -4.33 -19.84 13.04
CA LEU A 115 -4.06 -20.13 11.63
C LEU A 115 -3.37 -18.96 10.93
N TYR A 116 -3.80 -17.73 11.21
CA TYR A 116 -3.21 -16.51 10.65
C TYR A 116 -1.76 -16.34 11.07
N ALA A 117 -1.43 -16.57 12.34
CA ALA A 117 -0.07 -16.44 12.86
C ALA A 117 0.95 -17.35 12.13
N THR A 118 0.51 -18.51 11.63
CA THR A 118 1.38 -19.50 10.98
C THR A 118 1.25 -19.55 9.47
N ASN A 119 0.11 -19.10 8.91
CA ASN A 119 -0.22 -19.24 7.49
C ASN A 119 -0.60 -17.91 6.81
N LYS A 120 -0.20 -16.77 7.37
CA LYS A 120 -0.55 -15.41 6.88
C LYS A 120 -0.48 -15.26 5.37
N THR A 121 0.66 -15.59 4.75
CA THR A 121 0.86 -15.48 3.30
C THR A 121 -0.14 -16.32 2.52
N GLN A 122 -0.39 -17.57 2.92
CA GLN A 122 -1.34 -18.44 2.27
C GLN A 122 -2.77 -17.89 2.40
N LEU A 123 -3.16 -17.48 3.60
CA LEU A 123 -4.51 -16.97 3.89
C LEU A 123 -4.81 -15.69 3.11
N LEU A 124 -3.84 -14.76 3.02
CA LEU A 124 -3.99 -13.50 2.29
C LEU A 124 -3.80 -13.66 0.77
N SER A 125 -3.26 -14.79 0.31
CA SER A 125 -3.15 -15.15 -1.12
C SER A 125 -4.29 -16.03 -1.62
N GLN A 126 -5.14 -16.57 -0.73
CA GLN A 126 -6.17 -17.53 -1.10
C GLN A 126 -7.43 -16.86 -1.67
N LYS A 127 -7.79 -17.21 -2.90
CA LYS A 127 -9.02 -16.72 -3.53
C LYS A 127 -10.25 -17.31 -2.83
N PRO A 128 -11.29 -16.50 -2.54
CA PRO A 128 -12.57 -17.05 -2.12
C PRO A 128 -13.16 -17.89 -3.25
N ALA A 129 -13.52 -19.16 -2.94
CA ALA A 129 -14.07 -20.10 -3.92
C ALA A 129 -15.37 -19.65 -4.62
N GLN A 130 -16.11 -18.71 -4.02
CA GLN A 130 -17.30 -18.06 -4.58
C GLN A 130 -17.27 -16.61 -4.11
N SER A 131 -17.46 -15.66 -5.02
CA SER A 131 -17.61 -14.23 -4.70
C SER A 131 -18.95 -13.76 -5.26
N HIS A 132 -19.69 -12.97 -4.47
CA HIS A 132 -21.00 -12.45 -4.88
C HIS A 132 -20.90 -11.51 -6.10
N ASP A 133 -19.74 -10.87 -6.29
CA ASP A 133 -19.55 -9.80 -7.27
C ASP A 133 -18.55 -10.18 -8.37
N ASN A 134 -18.23 -11.46 -8.55
CA ASN A 134 -17.13 -11.93 -9.42
C ASN A 134 -15.74 -11.33 -9.09
N TYR A 135 -15.59 -10.68 -7.92
CA TYR A 135 -14.31 -10.15 -7.47
C TYR A 135 -13.38 -11.32 -7.14
N ALA A 136 -12.41 -11.57 -8.03
CA ALA A 136 -11.53 -12.74 -7.99
C ALA A 136 -10.16 -12.42 -7.36
N TRP A 137 -9.96 -11.20 -6.87
CA TRP A 137 -8.69 -10.73 -6.33
C TRP A 137 -8.65 -10.90 -4.82
N THR A 138 -7.53 -11.43 -4.34
CA THR A 138 -7.16 -11.43 -2.92
C THR A 138 -6.42 -10.15 -2.57
N VAL A 139 -6.26 -9.92 -1.27
CA VAL A 139 -5.40 -8.87 -0.73
C VAL A 139 -4.02 -8.86 -1.44
N TYR A 140 -3.31 -10.00 -1.45
CA TYR A 140 -1.97 -10.06 -2.03
C TYR A 140 -1.98 -9.87 -3.55
N THR A 141 -2.96 -10.41 -4.27
CA THR A 141 -3.03 -10.22 -5.72
C THR A 141 -3.32 -8.76 -6.10
N THR A 142 -4.12 -8.04 -5.29
CA THR A 142 -4.41 -6.62 -5.52
C THR A 142 -3.15 -5.77 -5.42
N TRP A 143 -2.31 -6.05 -4.42
CA TRP A 143 -1.01 -5.39 -4.28
C TRP A 143 -0.01 -5.84 -5.34
N GLN A 144 0.00 -7.11 -5.72
CA GLN A 144 0.86 -7.62 -6.79
C GLN A 144 0.57 -6.89 -8.12
N ILE A 145 -0.69 -6.75 -8.51
CA ILE A 145 -1.06 -6.00 -9.72
C ILE A 145 -0.51 -4.58 -9.67
N SER A 146 -0.71 -3.89 -8.54
CA SER A 146 -0.26 -2.51 -8.36
C SER A 146 1.26 -2.40 -8.40
N PHE A 147 1.96 -3.33 -7.78
CA PHE A 147 3.42 -3.41 -7.79
C PHE A 147 3.96 -3.73 -9.17
N ASP A 148 3.32 -4.59 -9.95
CA ASP A 148 3.76 -4.94 -11.29
C ASP A 148 3.78 -3.74 -12.24
N GLN A 149 2.91 -2.75 -12.01
CA GLN A 149 2.89 -1.48 -12.75
C GLN A 149 4.04 -0.54 -12.40
N LEU A 150 4.73 -0.73 -11.27
CA LEU A 150 5.85 0.11 -10.86
C LEU A 150 7.09 -0.13 -11.73
N SER A 151 7.85 0.94 -11.93
CA SER A 151 9.22 0.89 -12.43
C SER A 151 10.10 0.01 -11.54
N GLN A 152 11.16 -0.57 -12.11
CA GLN A 152 12.07 -1.42 -11.34
C GLN A 152 12.69 -0.68 -10.15
N GLN A 153 12.95 0.63 -10.33
CA GLN A 153 13.49 1.50 -9.31
C GLN A 153 12.50 1.72 -8.16
N ALA A 154 11.22 1.97 -8.47
CA ALA A 154 10.16 2.08 -7.47
C ALA A 154 9.89 0.76 -6.72
N LYS A 155 9.98 -0.39 -7.42
CA LYS A 155 9.92 -1.72 -6.79
C LYS A 155 11.02 -1.90 -5.75
N THR A 156 12.27 -1.62 -6.15
CA THR A 156 13.44 -1.65 -5.27
C THR A 156 13.25 -0.74 -4.06
N PHE A 157 12.80 0.51 -4.26
CA PHE A 157 12.59 1.46 -3.18
C PHE A 157 11.53 0.99 -2.18
N LEU A 158 10.39 0.49 -2.66
CA LEU A 158 9.33 -0.05 -1.79
C LEU A 158 9.81 -1.26 -0.99
N GLN A 159 10.57 -2.16 -1.63
CA GLN A 159 11.19 -3.30 -0.95
C GLN A 159 12.20 -2.85 0.13
N LEU A 160 12.98 -1.80 -0.13
CA LEU A 160 13.90 -1.23 0.86
C LEU A 160 13.12 -0.66 2.05
N CYS A 161 12.05 0.09 1.78
CA CYS A 161 11.14 0.60 2.81
C CYS A 161 10.50 -0.53 3.64
N SER A 162 10.28 -1.70 3.03
CA SER A 162 9.73 -2.87 3.73
C SER A 162 10.71 -3.50 4.75
N CYS A 163 12.00 -3.14 4.71
CA CYS A 163 13.02 -3.60 5.66
C CYS A 163 13.16 -2.70 6.90
N ILE A 164 12.70 -1.45 6.83
CA ILE A 164 12.64 -0.50 7.97
C ILE A 164 11.30 -0.58 8.70
N ARG A 165 11.04 0.30 9.68
CA ARG A 165 9.73 0.38 10.34
C ARG A 165 8.67 0.84 9.34
N TYR A 166 7.46 0.30 9.45
CA TYR A 166 6.34 0.62 8.55
C TYR A 166 5.82 2.06 8.72
N HIS A 167 6.25 2.80 9.75
CA HIS A 167 5.88 4.19 9.98
C HIS A 167 7.13 5.04 10.24
N GLY A 168 7.02 6.35 10.02
CA GLY A 168 8.09 7.30 10.31
C GLY A 168 9.29 7.18 9.38
N ILE A 169 9.05 6.79 8.13
CA ILE A 169 10.09 6.67 7.11
C ILE A 169 10.41 8.07 6.60
N SER A 170 11.54 8.65 6.98
CA SER A 170 11.99 9.96 6.48
C SER A 170 12.93 9.82 5.28
N GLU A 171 13.01 10.87 4.48
CA GLU A 171 14.01 10.99 3.41
C GLU A 171 15.46 10.91 3.95
N ASP A 172 15.67 11.41 5.17
CA ASP A 172 16.99 11.42 5.82
C ASP A 172 17.58 10.02 6.01
N ILE A 173 16.74 8.99 6.19
CA ILE A 173 17.18 7.59 6.25
C ILE A 173 17.99 7.25 4.97
N PHE A 174 17.43 7.59 3.81
CA PHE A 174 18.06 7.29 2.51
C PHE A 174 19.24 8.21 2.23
N ARG A 175 19.13 9.49 2.63
CA ARG A 175 20.22 10.47 2.53
C ARG A 175 21.45 10.02 3.32
N ASN A 176 21.24 9.53 4.54
CA ASN A 176 22.30 9.01 5.41
C ASN A 176 22.92 7.74 4.83
N ALA A 177 22.11 6.83 4.27
CA ALA A 177 22.61 5.62 3.62
C ALA A 177 23.50 5.95 2.41
N ALA A 178 23.07 6.88 1.55
CA ALA A 178 23.83 7.32 0.38
C ALA A 178 25.14 8.03 0.80
N GLY A 179 25.09 8.82 1.86
CA GLY A 179 26.26 9.54 2.41
C GLY A 179 27.15 8.71 3.35
N TYR A 180 26.88 7.41 3.54
CA TYR A 180 27.58 6.59 4.52
C TYR A 180 29.09 6.50 4.21
N LYS A 181 29.91 6.88 5.19
CA LYS A 181 31.38 6.83 5.08
C LYS A 181 31.92 5.65 5.87
N PHE A 182 32.70 4.80 5.21
CA PHE A 182 33.31 3.61 5.83
C PHE A 182 34.32 4.01 6.92
N GLY A 183 34.07 3.58 8.16
CA GLY A 183 35.05 3.57 9.25
C GLY A 183 35.90 2.28 9.28
N MET A 184 36.89 2.23 10.19
CA MET A 184 37.83 1.10 10.35
C MET A 184 37.17 -0.25 10.73
N SER A 185 35.92 -0.24 11.18
CA SER A 185 35.14 -1.45 11.54
C SER A 185 34.01 -1.76 10.56
N SER A 186 34.03 -1.15 9.37
CA SER A 186 32.99 -1.39 8.36
C SER A 186 33.16 -2.78 7.73
N PRO A 187 32.06 -3.38 7.24
CA PRO A 187 32.14 -4.54 6.37
C PRO A 187 33.08 -4.29 5.18
N SER A 188 33.67 -5.36 4.64
CA SER A 188 34.57 -5.27 3.49
C SER A 188 33.87 -4.64 2.29
N LYS A 189 34.64 -4.05 1.38
CA LYS A 189 34.09 -3.39 0.19
C LYS A 189 33.33 -4.39 -0.69
N GLU A 190 33.78 -5.65 -0.70
CA GLU A 190 33.14 -6.77 -1.38
C GLU A 190 31.75 -7.10 -0.80
N GLU A 191 31.57 -7.01 0.52
CA GLU A 191 30.27 -7.24 1.20
C GLU A 191 29.28 -6.10 0.94
N LEU A 192 29.76 -4.90 0.62
CA LEU A 192 28.94 -3.70 0.44
C LEU A 192 28.69 -3.33 -1.02
N GLN A 193 29.28 -4.06 -1.98
CA GLN A 193 29.11 -3.78 -3.41
C GLN A 193 27.62 -3.78 -3.81
N MET A 194 26.88 -4.82 -3.44
CA MET A 194 25.45 -4.93 -3.78
C MET A 194 24.59 -3.84 -3.11
N PRO A 195 24.75 -3.53 -1.80
CA PRO A 195 24.14 -2.35 -1.18
C PRO A 195 24.41 -1.02 -1.89
N LEU A 196 25.66 -0.79 -2.28
CA LEU A 196 26.06 0.43 -2.97
C LEU A 196 25.47 0.50 -4.38
N ASP A 197 25.43 -0.62 -5.11
CA ASP A 197 24.81 -0.70 -6.43
C ASP A 197 23.31 -0.39 -6.35
N VAL A 198 22.62 -0.86 -5.32
CA VAL A 198 21.21 -0.52 -5.07
C VAL A 198 21.05 0.95 -4.72
N LEU A 199 21.86 1.50 -3.82
CA LEU A 199 21.80 2.93 -3.46
C LEU A 199 22.11 3.85 -4.63
N SER A 200 23.05 3.45 -5.50
CA SER A 200 23.45 4.22 -6.68
C SER A 200 22.30 4.48 -7.65
N GLN A 201 21.27 3.62 -7.65
CA GLN A 201 20.06 3.84 -8.43
C GLN A 201 19.29 5.09 -7.99
N PHE A 202 19.49 5.57 -6.77
CA PHE A 202 18.81 6.73 -6.20
C PHE A 202 19.74 7.92 -5.97
N SER A 203 21.00 7.83 -6.41
CA SER A 203 22.02 8.84 -6.17
C SER A 203 22.27 9.72 -7.38
N ASP A 204 22.66 10.97 -7.13
CA ASP A 204 23.20 11.90 -8.10
C ASP A 204 24.63 11.52 -8.54
N PRO A 205 25.21 12.17 -9.56
CA PRO A 205 26.59 11.88 -10.00
C PRO A 205 27.68 12.13 -8.93
N SER A 206 27.35 12.82 -7.84
CA SER A 206 28.25 13.06 -6.71
C SER A 206 28.12 12.00 -5.60
N GLY A 207 27.19 11.05 -5.75
CA GLY A 207 26.92 9.99 -4.78
C GLY A 207 25.94 10.36 -3.68
N ASN A 208 25.35 11.56 -3.70
CA ASN A 208 24.32 11.95 -2.74
C ASN A 208 22.94 11.47 -3.21
N LEU A 209 21.95 11.38 -2.33
CA LEU A 209 20.57 11.09 -2.75
C LEU A 209 20.07 12.16 -3.75
N ASP A 210 19.57 11.74 -4.91
CA ASP A 210 18.98 12.64 -5.91
C ASP A 210 17.54 13.02 -5.48
N PRO A 211 17.27 14.30 -5.16
CA PRO A 211 15.95 14.72 -4.68
C PRO A 211 14.83 14.56 -5.71
N LEU A 212 15.12 14.78 -7.00
CA LEU A 212 14.12 14.65 -8.06
C LEU A 212 13.78 13.18 -8.27
N CYS A 213 14.80 12.34 -8.33
CA CYS A 213 14.62 10.90 -8.41
C CYS A 213 13.80 10.34 -7.23
N PHE A 214 14.10 10.78 -6.00
CA PHE A 214 13.36 10.36 -4.80
C PHE A 214 11.89 10.80 -4.86
N MET A 215 11.65 12.04 -5.29
CA MET A 215 10.29 12.58 -5.45
C MET A 215 9.50 11.80 -6.52
N ASP A 216 10.11 11.49 -7.66
CA ASP A 216 9.46 10.76 -8.75
C ASP A 216 9.10 9.33 -8.33
N VAL A 217 10.05 8.61 -7.72
CA VAL A 217 9.85 7.25 -7.21
C VAL A 217 8.76 7.20 -6.15
N THR A 218 8.80 8.09 -5.16
CA THR A 218 7.79 8.11 -4.09
C THR A 218 6.42 8.51 -4.63
N SER A 219 6.35 9.44 -5.60
CA SER A 219 5.10 9.82 -6.25
C SER A 219 4.49 8.68 -7.06
N GLU A 220 5.33 7.91 -7.78
CA GLU A 220 4.90 6.71 -8.50
C GLU A 220 4.26 5.68 -7.56
N ILE A 221 4.93 5.37 -6.44
CA ILE A 221 4.42 4.37 -5.48
C ILE A 221 3.13 4.86 -4.80
N ARG A 222 3.03 6.16 -4.50
CA ARG A 222 1.83 6.79 -3.92
C ARG A 222 0.63 6.73 -4.86
N ALA A 223 0.83 6.87 -6.17
CA ALA A 223 -0.24 6.76 -7.16
C ALA A 223 -0.95 5.39 -7.13
N TYR A 224 -0.31 4.37 -6.55
CA TYR A 224 -0.89 3.05 -6.33
C TYR A 224 -1.31 2.78 -4.86
N SER A 225 -1.24 3.78 -3.98
CA SER A 225 -1.54 3.68 -2.55
C SER A 225 -0.73 2.62 -1.79
N LEU A 226 0.48 2.33 -2.26
CA LEU A 226 1.39 1.40 -1.58
C LEU A 226 2.17 2.09 -0.45
N ILE A 227 2.30 3.42 -0.50
CA ILE A 227 2.83 4.26 0.58
C ILE A 227 1.96 5.51 0.75
N THR A 228 1.96 6.05 1.97
CA THR A 228 1.30 7.30 2.34
C THR A 228 2.35 8.32 2.74
N PHE A 229 2.16 9.58 2.34
CA PHE A 229 3.00 10.70 2.77
C PHE A 229 2.21 11.63 3.69
N HIS A 230 2.73 11.83 4.90
CA HIS A 230 2.18 12.71 5.92
C HIS A 230 2.89 14.06 5.83
N SER A 231 2.24 15.02 5.16
CA SER A 231 2.84 16.32 4.83
C SER A 231 3.17 17.17 6.06
N ASP A 232 2.42 17.01 7.15
CA ASP A 232 2.61 17.69 8.43
C ASP A 232 3.91 17.28 9.14
N GLN A 233 4.29 16.01 8.97
CA GLN A 233 5.47 15.42 9.61
C GLN A 233 6.64 15.26 8.64
N HIS A 234 6.42 15.42 7.34
CA HIS A 234 7.36 15.05 6.28
C HIS A 234 7.83 13.59 6.37
N LEU A 235 6.90 12.69 6.72
CA LEU A 235 7.18 11.26 6.91
C LEU A 235 6.33 10.40 5.99
N PHE A 236 6.91 9.31 5.52
CA PHE A 236 6.19 8.25 4.83
C PHE A 236 5.76 7.15 5.81
N SER A 237 4.69 6.46 5.44
CA SER A 237 4.26 5.22 6.07
C SER A 237 3.82 4.20 5.03
N ILE A 238 3.94 2.93 5.37
CA ILE A 238 3.42 1.80 4.62
C ILE A 238 2.36 1.14 5.49
N HIS A 239 1.20 0.83 4.92
CA HIS A 239 0.19 0.07 5.64
C HIS A 239 0.81 -1.26 6.11
N PRO A 240 0.62 -1.70 7.37
CA PRO A 240 1.40 -2.83 7.92
C PRO A 240 1.29 -4.12 7.11
N LEU A 241 0.11 -4.41 6.55
CA LEU A 241 -0.05 -5.59 5.69
C LEU A 241 0.64 -5.44 4.31
N VAL A 242 0.69 -4.21 3.75
CA VAL A 242 1.44 -3.93 2.50
C VAL A 242 2.94 -4.05 2.77
N HIS A 243 3.39 -3.58 3.93
CA HIS A 243 4.78 -3.67 4.38
C HIS A 243 5.22 -5.13 4.50
N ASP A 244 4.46 -5.95 5.22
CA ASP A 244 4.73 -7.38 5.35
C ASP A 244 4.69 -8.12 4.01
N TRP A 245 3.71 -7.79 3.17
CA TRP A 245 3.61 -8.37 1.83
C TRP A 245 4.81 -7.99 0.95
N SER A 246 5.15 -6.70 0.89
CA SER A 246 6.31 -6.21 0.12
C SER A 246 7.59 -6.90 0.56
N ARG A 247 7.79 -7.08 1.88
CA ARG A 247 8.92 -7.83 2.42
C ARG A 247 8.95 -9.28 1.93
N SER A 248 7.79 -9.92 1.78
CA SER A 248 7.68 -11.30 1.26
C SER A 248 8.01 -11.43 -0.24
N THR A 249 8.00 -10.32 -1.00
CA THR A 249 8.36 -10.33 -2.43
C THR A 249 9.88 -10.37 -2.67
N VAL A 250 10.68 -10.18 -1.62
CA VAL A 250 12.15 -10.25 -1.71
C VAL A 250 12.57 -11.72 -1.82
N SER A 251 12.81 -12.18 -3.04
CA SER A 251 12.97 -13.60 -3.37
C SER A 251 14.36 -14.19 -3.06
N ASP A 252 15.37 -13.36 -2.84
CA ASP A 252 16.75 -13.79 -2.57
C ASP A 252 17.22 -13.38 -1.17
N ARG A 253 17.82 -14.34 -0.43
CA ARG A 253 18.47 -14.07 0.86
C ARG A 253 19.59 -13.04 0.72
N GLY A 254 20.31 -13.02 -0.40
CA GLY A 254 21.33 -12.01 -0.70
C GLY A 254 20.73 -10.61 -0.81
N TYR A 255 19.62 -10.49 -1.54
CA TYR A 255 18.89 -9.23 -1.67
C TYR A 255 18.28 -8.75 -0.35
N HIS A 256 17.75 -9.67 0.47
CA HIS A 256 17.29 -9.32 1.81
C HIS A 256 18.42 -8.78 2.70
N HIS A 257 19.58 -9.45 2.69
CA HIS A 257 20.76 -8.98 3.43
C HIS A 257 21.23 -7.61 2.95
N CYS A 258 21.23 -7.39 1.63
CA CYS A 258 21.55 -6.10 1.02
C CYS A 258 20.64 -4.98 1.55
N MET A 259 19.31 -5.18 1.53
CA MET A 259 18.35 -4.18 2.02
C MET A 259 18.50 -3.91 3.52
N VAL A 260 18.79 -4.94 4.33
CA VAL A 260 19.05 -4.78 5.77
C VAL A 260 20.35 -4.00 6.02
N ALA A 261 21.40 -4.23 5.22
CA ALA A 261 22.64 -3.48 5.32
C ALA A 261 22.43 -1.99 5.01
N ILE A 262 21.66 -1.66 3.96
CA ILE A 262 21.29 -0.28 3.62
C ILE A 262 20.53 0.40 4.77
N ALA A 263 19.55 -0.30 5.35
CA ALA A 263 18.82 0.19 6.51
C ALA A 263 19.76 0.41 7.72
N GLY A 264 20.74 -0.47 7.94
CA GLY A 264 21.75 -0.33 8.99
C GLY A 264 22.63 0.91 8.81
N MET A 265 23.12 1.15 7.58
CA MET A 265 23.90 2.36 7.25
C MET A 265 23.12 3.65 7.52
N SER A 266 21.81 3.62 7.25
CA SER A 266 20.91 4.75 7.49
C SER A 266 20.80 5.14 8.97
N LEU A 267 20.83 4.14 9.86
CA LEU A 267 20.66 4.32 11.31
C LEU A 267 21.98 4.64 12.03
N ALA A 268 23.13 4.23 11.48
CA ALA A 268 24.44 4.53 12.04
C ALA A 268 24.87 6.00 11.84
N GLY A 269 24.16 6.75 10.99
CA GLY A 269 24.37 8.19 10.76
C GLY A 269 23.55 9.11 11.68
N ILE A 270 22.78 8.56 12.63
CA ILE A 270 22.00 9.27 13.66
C ILE A 270 22.76 9.21 14.99
#